data_AF-A0A382I0I2-F1
#
_entry.id   AF-A0A382I0I2-F1
#
_cell.length_a   1.000
_cell.length_b   1.000
_cell.length_c   1.000
_cell.angle_alpha   90.00
_cell.angle_beta   90.00
_cell.angle_gamma   90.00
#
_symmetry.space_group_name_H-M   'P 1'
#
loop_
_entity.id
_entity.type
_entity.pdbx_description
1 polymer ?
#
loop_
_entity_poly.entity_id
_entity_poly.type
_entity_poly.pdbx_seq_one_letter_code
_entity_poly.pdbx_strand_id
1 'polypeptide(L)'
;MEIPHNSTARPDTGLYNGKVGIWLFLASEIMLFGAVFSAYVLLRVGADPGIWSMGLMNKWVGAFNTLILIASSATIVLAWVSLKLRDWDAFRFWKILTVVFAATFLIVKWSYEWPAKFTHYDITFKSDEKAVEIFSNPNFLG
;
A
#
# COMPACT_ATOMS: atom_id res chain seq x y z
N MET A 1 3.35 -29.30 -24.25
CA MET A 1 4.51 -28.49 -24.66
C MET A 1 5.16 -27.97 -23.39
N GLU A 2 6.31 -28.52 -22.98
CA GLU A 2 7.02 -28.03 -21.80
C GLU A 2 7.77 -26.76 -22.17
N ILE A 3 7.57 -25.69 -21.38
CA ILE A 3 8.26 -24.42 -21.60
C ILE A 3 9.70 -24.57 -21.07
N PRO A 4 10.74 -24.35 -21.89
CA PRO A 4 12.13 -24.45 -21.45
C PRO A 4 12.42 -23.52 -20.26
N HIS A 5 13.21 -23.98 -19.28
CA HIS A 5 13.67 -23.20 -18.10
C HIS A 5 12.56 -22.72 -17.15
N ASN A 6 11.48 -23.48 -17.00
CA ASN A 6 10.43 -23.19 -16.03
C ASN A 6 10.91 -23.39 -14.57
N SER A 7 11.63 -24.48 -14.30
CA SER A 7 12.14 -24.86 -12.97
C SER A 7 13.67 -25.00 -12.90
N THR A 8 14.33 -25.11 -14.05
CA THR A 8 15.79 -25.20 -14.16
C THR A 8 16.39 -23.83 -14.45
N ALA A 9 17.52 -23.53 -13.81
CA ALA A 9 18.27 -22.31 -14.09
C ALA A 9 18.82 -22.33 -15.52
N ARG A 10 18.76 -21.18 -16.22
CA ARG A 10 19.49 -21.02 -17.49
C ARG A 10 21.01 -21.03 -17.24
N PRO A 11 21.81 -21.66 -18.12
CA PRO A 11 23.27 -21.64 -18.00
C PRO A 11 23.86 -20.23 -18.01
N ASP A 12 23.28 -19.32 -18.81
CA ASP A 12 23.85 -17.99 -19.06
C ASP A 12 23.55 -16.99 -17.92
N THR A 13 22.40 -17.12 -17.28
CA THR A 13 21.91 -16.15 -16.28
C THR A 13 21.78 -16.74 -14.88
N GLY A 14 21.81 -18.06 -14.72
CA GLY A 14 21.58 -18.74 -13.44
C GLY A 14 20.15 -18.59 -12.89
N LEU A 15 19.23 -17.98 -13.63
CA LEU A 15 17.84 -17.76 -13.24
C LEU A 15 16.88 -18.62 -14.08
N TYR A 16 15.78 -19.05 -13.46
CA TYR A 16 14.64 -19.66 -14.16
C TYR A 16 13.60 -18.59 -14.51
N ASN A 17 12.75 -18.86 -15.50
CA ASN A 17 11.86 -17.85 -16.08
C ASN A 17 10.92 -17.21 -15.03
N GLY A 18 10.41 -18.00 -14.07
CA GLY A 18 9.54 -17.50 -13.01
C GLY A 18 10.19 -16.47 -12.09
N LYS A 19 11.49 -16.62 -11.78
CA LYS A 19 12.22 -15.65 -10.95
C LYS A 19 12.39 -14.32 -11.70
N VAL A 20 12.69 -14.36 -13.00
CA VAL A 20 12.76 -13.15 -13.85
C VAL A 20 11.40 -12.46 -13.94
N GLY A 21 10.32 -13.23 -14.06
CA GLY A 21 8.95 -12.69 -14.04
C GLY A 21 8.63 -11.90 -12.76
N ILE A 22 9.00 -12.43 -11.58
CA ILE A 22 8.82 -11.72 -10.31
C ILE A 22 9.66 -10.44 -10.24
N TRP A 23 10.90 -10.43 -10.74
CA TRP A 23 11.72 -9.21 -10.80
C TRP A 23 11.09 -8.12 -11.67
N LEU A 24 10.58 -8.49 -12.85
CA LEU A 24 9.90 -7.54 -13.74
C LEU A 24 8.60 -7.01 -13.13
N PHE A 25 7.81 -7.87 -12.50
CA PHE A 25 6.61 -7.48 -11.78
C PHE A 25 6.93 -6.47 -10.65
N LEU A 26 7.92 -6.78 -9.81
CA LEU A 26 8.36 -5.87 -8.74
C LEU A 26 8.86 -4.52 -9.30
N ALA A 27 9.58 -4.53 -10.42
CA ALA A 27 10.03 -3.31 -11.08
C ALA A 27 8.82 -2.46 -11.57
N SER A 28 7.79 -3.09 -12.13
CA SER A 28 6.57 -2.36 -12.55
C SER A 28 5.81 -1.73 -11.37
N GLU A 29 5.72 -2.42 -10.24
CA GLU A 29 5.09 -1.88 -9.03
C GLU A 29 5.88 -0.66 -8.49
N ILE A 30 7.22 -0.74 -8.49
CA ILE A 30 8.08 0.39 -8.10
C ILE A 30 7.84 1.60 -9.01
N MET A 31 7.69 1.40 -10.32
CA MET A 31 7.39 2.47 -11.26
C MET A 31 6.00 3.07 -11.01
N LEU A 32 5.00 2.22 -10.74
CA LEU A 32 3.63 2.66 -10.41
C LEU A 32 3.61 3.53 -9.15
N PHE A 33 4.21 3.06 -8.05
CA PHE A 33 4.29 3.86 -6.83
C PHE A 33 5.16 5.11 -7.02
N GLY A 34 6.24 5.01 -7.81
CA GLY A 34 7.09 6.15 -8.15
C GLY A 34 6.33 7.27 -8.87
N ALA A 35 5.44 6.93 -9.81
CA ALA A 35 4.57 7.90 -10.47
C ALA A 35 3.59 8.57 -9.50
N VAL A 36 2.95 7.78 -8.61
CA VAL A 36 2.02 8.29 -7.60
C VAL A 36 2.72 9.21 -6.59
N PHE A 37 3.92 8.84 -6.11
CA PHE A 37 4.71 9.71 -5.23
C PHE A 37 5.16 10.99 -5.94
N SER A 38 5.57 10.89 -7.20
CA SER A 38 5.95 12.07 -8.00
C SER A 38 4.78 13.04 -8.17
N ALA A 39 3.58 12.52 -8.45
CA ALA A 39 2.36 13.32 -8.52
C ALA A 39 2.07 14.02 -7.18
N TYR A 40 2.21 13.31 -6.05
CA TYR A 40 2.06 13.91 -4.72
C TYR A 40 3.07 15.05 -4.49
N VAL A 41 4.34 14.86 -4.83
CA VAL A 41 5.39 15.89 -4.66
C VAL A 41 5.10 17.12 -5.51
N LEU A 42 4.74 16.94 -6.78
CA LEU A 42 4.40 18.04 -7.68
C LEU A 42 3.21 18.85 -7.17
N LEU A 43 2.14 18.17 -6.73
CA LEU A 43 0.98 18.83 -6.11
C LEU A 43 1.34 19.54 -4.80
N ARG A 44 2.24 18.96 -3.99
CA ARG A 44 2.68 19.54 -2.72
C ARG A 44 3.49 20.82 -2.93
N VAL A 45 4.37 20.84 -3.93
CA VAL A 45 5.24 21.99 -4.24
C VAL A 45 4.48 23.08 -4.98
N GLY A 46 3.52 22.71 -5.83
CA GLY A 46 2.69 23.65 -6.57
C GLY A 46 1.52 24.27 -5.78
N ALA A 47 1.28 23.86 -4.53
CA ALA A 47 0.19 24.38 -3.72
C ALA A 47 0.57 25.71 -3.05
N ASP A 48 -0.35 26.67 -3.09
CA ASP A 48 -0.19 27.95 -2.40
C ASP A 48 -0.02 27.78 -0.88
N PRO A 49 0.74 28.67 -0.22
CA PRO A 49 0.94 28.63 1.23
C PRO A 49 -0.40 28.62 1.98
N GLY A 50 -0.64 27.60 2.79
CA GLY A 50 -1.83 27.49 3.65
C GLY A 50 -3.01 26.70 3.06
N ILE A 51 -3.02 26.38 1.77
CA ILE A 51 -4.10 25.57 1.14
C ILE A 51 -3.94 24.07 1.42
N TRP A 52 -2.72 23.62 1.73
CA TRP A 52 -2.45 22.20 1.93
C TRP A 52 -2.96 21.69 3.29
N SER A 53 -3.79 20.65 3.27
CA SER A 53 -4.31 20.03 4.49
C SER A 53 -3.17 19.42 5.32
N MET A 54 -2.88 20.02 6.47
CA MET A 54 -1.91 19.52 7.45
C MET A 54 -2.67 19.07 8.71
N GLY A 55 -2.43 17.83 9.17
CA GLY A 55 -2.95 17.34 10.46
C GLY A 55 -4.08 16.29 10.41
N LEU A 56 -4.46 15.79 9.24
CA LEU A 56 -5.55 14.82 9.07
C LEU A 56 -5.23 13.38 9.51
N MET A 57 -4.05 13.13 10.09
CA MET A 57 -3.57 11.78 10.40
C MET A 57 -3.04 11.70 11.83
N ASN A 58 -3.53 10.70 12.58
CA ASN A 58 -3.00 10.36 13.89
C ASN A 58 -1.65 9.65 13.74
N LYS A 59 -0.58 10.32 14.15
CA LYS A 59 0.81 9.84 14.05
C LYS A 59 1.04 8.51 14.80
N TRP A 60 0.36 8.31 15.93
CA TRP A 60 0.54 7.12 16.77
C TRP A 60 -0.04 5.85 16.14
N VAL A 61 -1.24 5.96 15.55
CA VAL A 61 -1.90 4.85 14.85
C VAL A 61 -1.10 4.46 13.60
N GLY A 62 -0.60 5.46 12.86
CA GLY A 62 0.29 5.24 11.72
C GLY A 62 1.59 4.53 12.12
N ALA A 63 2.25 4.99 13.19
CA ALA A 63 3.50 4.38 13.67
C ALA A 63 3.32 2.92 14.12
N PHE A 64 2.23 2.63 14.84
CA PHE A 64 1.93 1.26 15.28
C PHE A 64 1.69 0.31 14.11
N ASN A 65 0.95 0.74 13.09
CA ASN A 65 0.71 -0.06 11.88
C ASN A 65 2.00 -0.34 11.10
N THR A 66 2.89 0.64 11.00
CA THR A 66 4.22 0.45 10.38
C THR A 66 5.04 -0.56 11.16
N LEU A 67 5.02 -0.51 12.49
CA LEU A 67 5.73 -1.47 13.34
C LEU A 67 5.21 -2.90 13.14
N ILE A 68 3.88 -3.09 13.04
CA ILE A 68 3.28 -4.39 12.73
C ILE A 68 3.76 -4.91 11.37
N LEU A 69 3.80 -4.07 10.34
CA LEU A 69 4.26 -4.49 9.01
C LEU A 69 5.75 -4.87 9.00
N ILE A 70 6.59 -4.14 9.73
CA ILE A 70 8.01 -4.49 9.89
C ILE A 70 8.16 -5.80 10.66
N ALA A 71 7.40 -6.01 11.73
CA ALA A 71 7.40 -7.28 12.45
C ALA A 71 6.93 -8.44 11.54
N SER A 72 5.92 -8.19 10.70
CA SER A 72 5.42 -9.16 9.73
C SER A 72 6.44 -9.53 8.64
N SER A 73 7.34 -8.61 8.26
CA SER A 73 8.42 -8.94 7.31
C SER A 73 9.50 -9.82 7.97
N ALA A 74 9.76 -9.63 9.27
CA ALA A 74 10.65 -10.51 10.01
C ALA A 74 10.08 -11.93 10.15
N THR A 75 8.76 -12.09 10.39
CA THR A 75 8.15 -13.41 10.54
C THR A 75 8.18 -14.25 9.27
N ILE A 76 8.05 -13.64 8.08
CA ILE A 76 8.17 -14.40 6.83
C ILE A 76 9.60 -14.87 6.56
N VAL A 77 10.61 -14.09 6.96
CA VAL A 77 12.02 -14.50 6.91
C VAL A 77 12.29 -15.65 7.86
N LEU A 78 11.76 -15.59 9.09
CA LEU A 78 11.86 -16.69 10.06
C LEU A 78 11.16 -17.96 9.55
N ALA A 79 10.00 -17.85 8.91
CA ALA A 79 9.35 -18.98 8.26
C ALA A 79 10.26 -19.62 7.20
N TRP A 80 10.90 -18.81 6.36
CA TRP A 80 11.82 -19.29 5.34
C TRP A 80 13.06 -19.99 5.95
N VAL A 81 13.59 -19.48 7.06
CA VAL A 81 14.70 -20.12 7.79
C VAL A 81 14.27 -21.47 8.38
N SER A 82 13.10 -21.55 9.03
CA SER A 82 12.56 -22.82 9.55
C SER A 82 12.36 -23.85 8.44
N LEU A 83 11.92 -23.41 7.26
CA LEU A 83 11.80 -24.30 6.09
C LEU A 83 13.16 -24.86 5.65
N LYS A 84 14.22 -24.04 5.68
CA LYS A 84 15.59 -24.51 5.40
C LYS A 84 16.11 -25.50 6.45
N LEU A 85 15.72 -25.34 7.71
CA LEU A 85 16.04 -26.26 8.81
C LEU A 85 15.18 -27.54 8.80
N ARG A 86 14.25 -27.67 7.83
CA ARG A 86 13.29 -28.79 7.71
C ARG A 86 12.35 -28.92 8.91
N ASP A 87 12.17 -27.84 9.66
CA ASP A 87 11.22 -27.74 10.76
C ASP A 87 9.86 -27.25 10.22
N TRP A 88 8.98 -28.21 9.97
CA TRP A 88 7.67 -27.97 9.37
C TRP A 88 6.68 -27.32 10.33
N ASP A 89 6.79 -27.61 11.63
CA ASP A 89 5.89 -27.07 12.66
C ASP A 89 6.19 -25.59 12.87
N ALA A 90 7.48 -25.23 13.01
CA ALA A 90 7.90 -23.84 13.09
C ALA A 90 7.53 -23.07 11.80
N PHE A 91 7.75 -23.65 10.61
CA PHE A 91 7.35 -23.03 9.35
C PHE A 91 5.85 -22.70 9.30
N ARG A 92 4.99 -23.65 9.71
CA ARG A 92 3.54 -23.46 9.73
C ARG A 92 3.14 -22.35 10.72
N PHE A 93 3.73 -22.35 11.91
CA PHE A 93 3.49 -21.33 12.93
C PHE A 93 3.86 -19.92 12.42
N TRP A 94 5.09 -19.71 11.94
CA TRP A 94 5.56 -18.39 11.48
C TRP A 94 4.77 -17.87 10.27
N LYS A 95 4.36 -18.77 9.37
CA LYS A 95 3.54 -18.40 8.22
C LYS A 95 2.12 -17.96 8.64
N ILE A 96 1.48 -18.68 9.57
CA ILE A 96 0.18 -18.28 10.13
C ILE A 96 0.30 -16.93 10.84
N LEU A 97 1.36 -16.75 11.63
CA LEU A 97 1.61 -15.50 12.35
C LEU A 97 1.75 -14.30 11.40
N THR A 98 2.41 -14.48 10.25
CA THR A 98 2.50 -13.46 9.20
C THR A 98 1.12 -13.07 8.65
N VAL A 99 0.25 -14.06 8.40
CA VAL A 99 -1.13 -13.80 7.94
C VAL A 99 -1.94 -13.06 9.00
N VAL A 100 -1.77 -13.42 10.28
CA VAL A 100 -2.42 -12.72 11.40
C VAL A 100 -1.97 -11.27 11.49
N PHE A 101 -0.69 -10.97 11.31
CA PHE A 101 -0.20 -9.57 11.27
C PHE A 101 -0.77 -8.79 10.08
N ALA A 102 -0.83 -9.40 8.89
CA ALA A 102 -1.45 -8.80 7.73
C ALA A 102 -2.95 -8.52 7.94
N ALA A 103 -3.69 -9.48 8.53
CA ALA A 103 -5.10 -9.30 8.87
C ALA A 103 -5.29 -8.22 9.94
N THR A 104 -4.43 -8.18 10.96
CA THR A 104 -4.45 -7.14 12.00
C THR A 104 -4.28 -5.75 11.39
N PHE A 105 -3.33 -5.59 10.45
CA PHE A 105 -3.15 -4.33 9.72
C PHE A 105 -4.42 -3.90 8.97
N LEU A 106 -5.07 -4.84 8.26
CA LEU A 106 -6.32 -4.57 7.53
C LEU A 106 -7.47 -4.21 8.49
N ILE A 107 -7.59 -4.91 9.62
CA ILE A 107 -8.61 -4.64 10.63
C ILE A 107 -8.42 -3.25 11.22
N VAL A 108 -7.20 -2.83 11.58
CA VAL A 108 -6.97 -1.48 12.12
C VAL A 108 -7.35 -0.41 11.11
N LYS A 109 -6.98 -0.59 9.83
CA LYS A 109 -7.40 0.28 8.72
C LYS A 109 -8.93 0.35 8.62
N TRP A 110 -9.59 -0.81 8.55
CA TRP A 110 -11.02 -0.90 8.28
C TRP A 110 -11.90 -0.47 9.47
N SER A 111 -11.49 -0.74 10.70
CA SER A 111 -12.26 -0.44 11.91
C SER A 111 -12.05 0.97 12.46
N TYR A 112 -10.85 1.53 12.31
CA TYR A 112 -10.51 2.78 13.00
C TYR A 112 -10.38 3.97 12.07
N GLU A 113 -9.74 3.79 10.90
CA GLU A 113 -9.42 4.90 10.02
C GLU A 113 -10.55 5.22 9.02
N TRP A 114 -11.30 4.20 8.59
CA TRP A 114 -12.34 4.34 7.57
C TRP A 114 -13.67 4.86 8.14
N PRO A 115 -14.23 4.30 9.24
CA PRO A 115 -15.53 4.75 9.74
C PRO A 115 -15.48 6.18 10.24
N ALA A 116 -14.36 6.59 10.85
CA ALA A 116 -14.12 7.97 11.28
C ALA A 116 -13.91 8.94 10.11
N LYS A 117 -13.39 8.50 8.96
CA LYS A 117 -13.28 9.33 7.75
C LYS A 117 -14.61 9.41 7.00
N PHE A 118 -15.42 8.35 6.96
CA PHE A 118 -16.75 8.40 6.32
C PHE A 118 -17.79 9.20 7.12
N THR A 119 -17.65 9.30 8.45
CA THR A 119 -18.53 10.14 9.28
C THR A 119 -18.08 11.60 9.39
N HIS A 120 -16.81 11.92 9.07
CA HIS A 120 -16.28 13.28 9.16
C HIS A 120 -16.03 13.95 7.79
N TYR A 121 -15.90 13.17 6.72
CA TYR A 121 -16.01 13.66 5.34
C TYR A 121 -17.39 13.32 4.82
N ASP A 122 -18.27 14.27 5.02
CA ASP A 122 -19.58 14.34 4.38
C ASP A 122 -19.38 14.20 2.86
N ILE A 123 -19.56 12.98 2.33
CA ILE A 123 -19.74 12.78 0.90
C ILE A 123 -21.16 13.25 0.59
N THR A 124 -21.40 14.55 0.74
CA THR A 124 -22.58 15.17 0.19
C THR A 124 -22.38 15.14 -1.32
N PHE A 125 -23.16 14.31 -2.02
CA PHE A 125 -23.43 14.54 -3.43
C PHE A 125 -23.97 15.97 -3.51
N LYS A 126 -23.16 16.94 -3.96
CA LYS A 126 -23.69 18.26 -4.30
C LYS A 126 -24.72 17.99 -5.38
N SER A 127 -26.01 18.12 -5.06
CA SER A 127 -27.02 18.23 -6.09
C SER A 127 -26.64 19.43 -6.96
N ASP A 128 -26.78 19.27 -8.27
CA ASP A 128 -26.33 20.24 -9.27
C ASP A 128 -26.87 21.66 -9.02
N GLU A 129 -28.01 21.79 -8.36
CA GLU A 129 -28.63 23.07 -7.98
C GLU A 129 -27.72 23.98 -7.14
N LYS A 130 -26.97 23.43 -6.17
CA LYS A 130 -26.06 24.24 -5.33
C LYS A 130 -24.75 24.59 -6.02
N ALA A 131 -24.38 23.87 -7.09
CA ALA A 131 -23.23 24.25 -7.91
C ALA A 131 -23.60 25.41 -8.84
N VAL A 132 -24.79 25.36 -9.44
CA VAL A 132 -25.31 26.44 -10.31
C VAL A 132 -25.46 27.75 -9.54
N GLU A 133 -25.92 27.74 -8.29
CA GLU A 133 -26.06 28.96 -7.46
C GLU A 133 -24.71 29.66 -7.18
N ILE A 134 -23.63 28.89 -6.99
CA ILE A 134 -22.30 29.44 -6.68
C ILE A 134 -21.63 29.99 -7.95
N PHE A 135 -21.74 29.28 -9.08
CA PHE A 135 -21.12 29.70 -10.35
C PHE A 135 -21.95 30.73 -11.14
N SER A 136 -23.21 30.96 -10.76
CA SER A 136 -24.06 32.01 -11.34
C SER A 136 -23.92 33.37 -10.65
N ASN A 137 -23.21 33.45 -9.52
CA ASN A 137 -22.97 34.70 -8.82
C ASN A 137 -21.87 35.52 -9.52
N PRO A 138 -22.19 36.71 -10.08
CA PRO A 138 -21.23 37.51 -10.85
C PRO A 138 -20.06 38.04 -10.02
N ASN A 139 -20.12 37.98 -8.68
CA ASN A 139 -19.06 38.42 -7.78
C ASN A 139 -18.11 37.29 -7.34
N PHE A 140 -18.22 36.09 -7.91
CA PHE A 140 -17.40 34.93 -7.47
C PHE A 140 -15.92 35.01 -7.91
N LEU A 141 -15.60 35.81 -8.94
CA LEU A 141 -14.23 35.99 -9.45
C LEU A 141 -13.63 37.37 -9.12
N GLY A 142 -14.21 38.10 -8.16
CA GLY A 142 -13.76 39.42 -7.72
C GLY A 142 -12.84 39.37 -6.50
#